data_AF-F7NQA7-F1
#
_entry.id   AF-F7NQA7-F1
#
_cell.length_a   1.000
_cell.length_b   1.000
_cell.length_c   1.000
_cell.angle_alpha   90.00
_cell.angle_beta   90.00
_cell.angle_gamma   90.00
#
_symmetry.space_group_name_H-M   'P 1'
#
loop_
_entity.id
_entity.type
_entity.pdbx_description
1 polymer ?
#
loop_
_entity_poly.entity_id
_entity_poly.type
_entity_poly.pdbx_seq_one_letter_code
_entity_poly.pdbx_strand_id
1 'polypeptide(L)' 'MRGVFQMVRTLTVSSVLSHRIAFGPDVEVPFIRLRGKWLEPLGFQVGSKVQVYAYPAEIILKLVKEDVSYGKD' A
#
# COMPACT_ATOMS: atom_id res chain seq x y z
N MET A 1 22.19 -7.73 19.16
CA MET A 1 21.15 -8.24 18.25
C MET A 1 19.93 -7.35 18.37
N ARG A 2 19.56 -6.56 17.34
CA ARG A 2 18.32 -5.78 17.37
C ARG A 2 17.19 -6.73 16.94
N GLY A 3 16.27 -7.02 17.85
CA GLY A 3 15.08 -7.81 17.54
C GLY A 3 14.29 -7.14 16.42
N VAL A 4 13.87 -7.93 15.43
CA VAL A 4 12.96 -7.47 14.37
C VAL A 4 11.63 -7.16 15.05
N PHE A 5 11.33 -5.88 15.24
CA PHE A 5 10.02 -5.47 15.71
C PHE A 5 9.02 -5.63 14.58
N GLN A 6 8.13 -6.62 14.69
CA GLN A 6 6.99 -6.75 13.81
C GLN A 6 5.88 -5.83 14.33
N MET A 7 5.65 -4.71 13.64
CA MET A 7 4.52 -3.85 13.93
C MET A 7 3.27 -4.42 13.23
N VAL A 8 2.35 -4.99 14.00
CA VAL A 8 1.03 -5.42 13.50
C VAL A 8 0.02 -4.32 13.76
N ARG A 9 -0.75 -3.95 12.74
CA ARG A 9 -1.89 -3.04 12.87
C ARG A 9 -3.12 -3.65 12.21
N THR A 10 -4.24 -3.65 12.93
CA THR A 10 -5.54 -4.04 12.39
C THR A 10 -6.22 -2.83 11.79
N LEU A 11 -6.70 -2.96 10.56
CA LEU A 11 -7.48 -1.95 9.86
C LEU A 11 -8.85 -2.52 9.52
N THR A 12 -9.87 -1.68 9.57
CA THR A 12 -11.22 -2.06 9.16
C THR A 12 -11.40 -1.78 7.67
N VAL A 13 -11.87 -2.77 6.93
CA VAL A 13 -12.35 -2.58 5.56
C VAL A 13 -13.61 -1.73 5.62
N SER A 14 -13.60 -0.58 4.98
CA SER A 14 -14.77 0.30 4.85
C SER A 14 -15.28 0.28 3.41
N SER A 15 -16.42 0.89 3.16
CA SER A 15 -16.91 1.12 1.81
C SER A 15 -16.65 2.56 1.36
N VAL A 16 -16.50 2.74 0.04
CA VAL A 16 -16.45 4.06 -0.60
C VAL A 16 -17.36 4.05 -1.82
N LEU A 17 -18.24 5.06 -1.93
CA LEU A 17 -19.04 5.35 -3.13
C LEU A 17 -18.17 6.16 -4.10
N SER A 18 -17.36 5.51 -4.93
CA SER A 18 -16.61 6.26 -5.95
C SER A 18 -16.10 5.44 -7.13
N HIS A 19 -16.43 4.15 -7.26
CA HIS A 19 -15.97 3.39 -8.42
C HIS A 19 -16.93 3.62 -9.59
N ARG A 20 -16.65 4.68 -10.34
CA ARG A 20 -17.40 5.04 -11.56
C ARG A 20 -17.00 4.10 -12.68
N ILE A 21 -17.88 3.16 -13.02
CA ILE A 21 -17.73 2.36 -14.23
C ILE A 21 -17.95 3.29 -15.43
N ALA A 22 -17.17 3.14 -16.51
CA ALA A 22 -17.07 4.10 -17.62
C ALA A 22 -18.43 4.61 -18.18
N PHE A 23 -19.52 3.84 -18.03
CA PHE A 23 -20.88 4.24 -18.37
C PHE A 23 -21.94 3.63 -17.42
N GLY A 24 -21.72 3.61 -16.10
CA GLY A 24 -22.63 3.01 -15.11
C GLY A 24 -22.86 3.85 -13.84
N PRO A 25 -23.85 3.47 -13.00
CA PRO A 25 -24.06 4.09 -11.70
C PRO A 25 -22.84 3.89 -10.79
N ASP A 26 -22.69 4.76 -9.80
CA ASP A 26 -21.64 4.60 -8.79
C ASP A 26 -21.85 3.28 -8.05
N VAL A 27 -20.79 2.48 -7.98
CA VAL A 27 -20.80 1.21 -7.27
C VAL A 27 -20.03 1.35 -5.97
N GLU A 28 -20.61 0.81 -4.90
CA GLU A 28 -19.95 0.66 -3.61
C GLU A 28 -18.85 -0.41 -3.73
N VAL A 29 -17.62 -0.04 -3.39
CA VAL A 29 -16.48 -0.96 -3.46
C VAL A 29 -15.75 -1.05 -2.11
N PRO A 30 -15.14 -2.21 -1.78
CA PRO A 30 -14.29 -2.35 -0.60
C PRO A 30 -13.08 -1.41 -0.67
N PHE A 31 -12.73 -0.82 0.46
CA PHE A 31 -11.62 0.12 0.59
C PHE A 31 -10.88 -0.04 1.91
N ILE A 32 -9.54 0.02 1.85
CA ILE A 32 -8.65 0.01 3.02
C ILE A 32 -7.77 1.26 2.98
N ARG A 33 -7.73 2.01 4.08
CA ARG A 33 -6.85 3.18 4.24
C ARG A 33 -5.69 2.89 5.19
N LEU A 34 -4.47 2.87 4.68
CA LEU A 34 -3.24 2.89 5.48
C LEU A 34 -2.81 4.35 5.70
N ARG A 35 -2.86 4.83 6.96
CA ARG A 35 -2.41 6.18 7.32
C ARG A 35 -1.64 6.20 8.64
N GLY A 36 -0.69 7.13 8.76
CA GLY A 36 -0.01 7.47 10.02
C GLY A 36 1.50 7.60 9.88
N LYS A 37 2.10 8.36 10.80
CA LYS A 37 3.56 8.63 10.85
C LYS A 37 4.44 7.38 10.94
N TRP A 38 3.87 6.23 11.27
CA TRP A 38 4.58 4.95 11.32
C TRP A 38 4.96 4.40 9.93
N LEU A 39 4.36 4.91 8.86
CA LEU A 39 4.70 4.56 7.48
C LEU A 39 6.06 5.15 7.05
N GLU A 40 6.37 6.36 7.51
CA GLU A 40 7.62 7.07 7.19
C GLU A 40 8.89 6.29 7.58
N PRO A 41 9.06 5.79 8.82
CA PRO A 41 10.24 5.02 9.19
C PRO A 41 10.32 3.64 8.49
N LEU A 42 9.23 3.18 7.85
CA LEU A 42 9.22 1.99 6.99
C LEU A 42 9.56 2.30 5.53
N GLY A 43 9.86 3.57 5.21
CA GLY A 43 10.23 4.03 3.87
C GLY A 43 9.06 4.36 2.95
N PHE A 44 7.81 4.28 3.42
CA PHE A 44 6.64 4.66 2.62
C PHE A 44 6.47 6.17 2.68
N GLN A 45 6.74 6.84 1.55
CA GLN A 45 6.64 8.28 1.38
C GLN A 45 5.57 8.63 0.34
N VAL A 46 5.15 9.89 0.32
CA VAL A 46 4.26 10.38 -0.75
C VAL A 46 4.99 10.24 -2.09
N GLY A 47 4.33 9.59 -3.05
CA GLY A 47 4.92 9.30 -4.37
C GLY A 47 5.66 7.97 -4.47
N SER A 48 5.91 7.26 -3.36
CA SER A 48 6.52 5.93 -3.41
C SER A 48 5.67 4.96 -4.24
N LYS A 49 6.32 4.21 -5.13
CA LYS A 49 5.70 3.10 -5.84
C LYS A 49 5.72 1.85 -4.96
N VAL A 50 4.60 1.12 -4.95
CA VAL A 50 4.45 -0.13 -4.22
C VAL A 50 4.07 -1.26 -5.16
N GLN A 51 4.62 -2.44 -4.92
CA GLN A 51 4.16 -3.68 -5.51
C GLN A 51 3.13 -4.33 -4.60
N VAL A 52 2.01 -4.75 -5.20
CA VAL A 52 0.91 -5.41 -4.50
C VAL A 52 0.88 -6.88 -4.91
N TYR A 53 1.00 -7.77 -3.94
CA TYR A 53 0.78 -9.20 -4.13
C TYR A 53 -0.54 -9.56 -3.46
N ALA A 54 -1.42 -10.24 -4.17
CA ALA A 54 -2.74 -10.62 -3.70
C ALA A 54 -2.90 -12.14 -3.73
N TYR A 55 -3.34 -12.70 -2.61
CA TYR A 55 -3.67 -14.11 -2.43
C TYR A 55 -5.06 -14.20 -1.78
N PRO A 56 -5.71 -15.39 -1.76
CA PRO A 56 -6.92 -15.58 -0.97
C PRO A 56 -6.70 -15.13 0.49
N ALA A 57 -7.52 -14.17 0.95
CA ALA A 57 -7.48 -13.58 2.30
C ALA A 57 -6.18 -12.85 2.70
N GLU A 58 -5.26 -12.58 1.77
CA GLU A 58 -4.00 -11.90 2.08
C GLU A 58 -3.61 -10.88 1.00
N ILE A 59 -3.17 -9.70 1.43
CA ILE A 59 -2.55 -8.69 0.57
C ILE A 59 -1.22 -8.28 1.19
N ILE A 60 -0.15 -8.35 0.39
CA ILE A 60 1.19 -7.92 0.79
C ILE A 60 1.59 -6.70 -0.06
N LEU A 61 1.92 -5.60 0.63
CA LEU A 61 2.43 -4.38 0.01
C LEU A 61 3.94 -4.29 0.25
N LYS A 62 4.73 -4.10 -0.82
CA LYS A 62 6.18 -3.89 -0.73
C LYS A 62 6.57 -2.63 -1.48
N LEU A 63 7.51 -1.85 -0.95
CA LEU A 63 8.12 -0.75 -1.70
C LEU A 63 8.89 -1.31 -2.90
N VAL A 64 8.73 -0.67 -4.04
CA VAL A 64 9.60 -0.91 -5.19
C VAL A 64 10.94 -0.25 -4.89
N LYS A 65 12.03 -1.02 -4.91
CA LYS A 65 13.37 -0.42 -4.88
C LYS A 65 13.62 0.18 -6.26
N GLU A 66 13.86 1.47 -6.33
CA GLU A 66 14.44 2.05 -7.54
C GLU A 66 15.89 1.57 -7.60
N ASP A 67 16.23 0.79 -8.63
CA ASP A 67 17.61 0.44 -8.91
C ASP A 67 18.34 1.75 -9.25
N VAL A 68 19.25 2.15 -8.36
CA VAL A 68 20.18 3.25 -8.63
C VAL A 68 21.09 2.75 -9.75
N SER A 69 20.75 3.05 -11.00
CA SER A 69 21.67 2.87 -12.11
C SER A 69 22.81 3.87 -11.89
N TYR A 70 23.95 3.39 -11.39
CA TYR A 70 25.18 4.16 -11.42
C TYR A 70 25.43 4.57 -12.87
N GLY A 71 25.38 5.88 -13.12
CA GLY A 71 25.85 6.46 -14.37
C GLY A 71 27.26 5.93 -14.62
N LYS A 72 27.41 5.27 -15.77
CA LYS A 72 28.70 4.84 -16.30
C LYS A 72 29.49 6.11 -16.63
N ASP A 73 30.63 6.27 -15.98
CA ASP A 73 31.62 7.32 -16.26
C ASP A 73 31.99 7.37 -17.76
#